data_AF-A0AAJ0M5E9-F1
#
_entry.id   AF-A0AAJ0M5E9-F1
#
_cell.length_a   1.000
_cell.length_b   1.000
_cell.length_c   1.000
_cell.angle_alpha   90.00
_cell.angle_beta   90.00
_cell.angle_gamma   90.00
#
_symmetry.space_group_name_H-M   'P 1'
#
loop_
_entity.id
_entity.type
_entity.pdbx_description
1 polymer ?
#
loop_
_entity_poly.entity_id
_entity_poly.type
_entity_poly.pdbx_seq_one_letter_code
_entity_poly.pdbx_strand_id
1 'polypeptide(L)' 'TLKNIESARPFDQLTIDDVAAAEPSIDEKTTQLVAKGRWSVPGYKEKFGDLSLL' A
#
# COMPACT_ATOMS: atom_id res chain seq x y z
N THR A 1 -3.60 0.28 19.81
CA THR A 1 -4.42 -0.17 20.97
C THR A 1 -5.86 -0.28 20.53
N LEU A 2 -6.70 -1.07 21.23
CA LEU A 2 -8.10 -1.31 20.84
C LEU A 2 -8.90 -0.01 20.63
N LYS A 3 -8.73 0.94 21.56
CA LYS A 3 -9.36 2.27 21.49
C LYS A 3 -9.01 3.06 20.23
N ASN A 4 -7.78 2.91 19.71
CA ASN A 4 -7.36 3.59 18.47
C ASN A 4 -8.00 2.97 17.23
N ILE A 5 -8.40 1.69 17.28
CA ILE A 5 -9.03 0.99 16.15
C ILE A 5 -10.51 1.37 16.07
N GLU A 6 -11.19 1.46 17.22
CA GLU A 6 -12.62 1.81 17.29
C GLU A 6 -12.89 3.27 16.89
N SER A 7 -11.97 4.18 17.18
CA SER A 7 -12.06 5.59 16.78
C SER A 7 -11.38 5.88 15.44
N ALA A 8 -10.85 4.85 14.76
CA ALA A 8 -10.16 5.04 13.51
C ALA A 8 -11.12 5.48 12.41
N ARG A 9 -10.57 6.25 11.45
CA ARG A 9 -11.25 6.53 10.19
C ARG A 9 -11.59 5.21 9.46
N PRO A 10 -12.75 5.12 8.78
CA PRO A 10 -13.07 3.99 7.91
C PRO A 10 -12.07 3.84 6.75
N PHE A 11 -11.80 2.59 6.33
CA PHE A 11 -10.86 2.29 5.24
C PHE A 11 -11.24 2.97 3.91
N ASP A 12 -12.53 3.09 3.61
CA ASP A 12 -13.01 3.69 2.36
C ASP A 12 -12.73 5.20 2.24
N GLN A 13 -12.39 5.85 3.36
CA GLN A 13 -12.07 7.28 3.43
C GLN A 13 -10.57 7.55 3.58
N LEU A 14 -9.74 6.49 3.54
CA LEU A 14 -8.29 6.59 3.68
C LEU A 14 -7.67 7.04 2.35
N THR A 15 -6.82 8.07 2.41
CA THR A 15 -6.06 8.53 1.23
C THR A 15 -4.66 7.96 1.24
N ILE A 16 -4.03 7.91 0.05
CA ILE A 16 -2.66 7.41 -0.10
C ILE A 16 -1.68 8.34 0.63
N ASP A 17 -1.91 9.65 0.59
CA ASP A 17 -1.06 10.65 1.25
C ASP A 17 -1.07 10.46 2.77
N ASP A 18 -2.21 10.14 3.37
CA ASP A 18 -2.31 9.85 4.80
C ASP A 18 -1.48 8.61 5.18
N VAL A 19 -1.47 7.59 4.32
CA VAL A 19 -0.71 6.35 4.54
C VAL A 19 0.79 6.58 4.39
N ALA A 20 1.20 7.33 3.36
CA ALA A 20 2.60 7.68 3.14
C ALA A 20 3.15 8.56 4.28
N ALA A 21 2.34 9.50 4.78
CA ALA A 21 2.70 10.33 5.93
C ALA A 21 2.82 9.53 7.23
N ALA A 22 1.99 8.49 7.40
CA ALA A 22 2.02 7.63 8.60
C ALA A 22 3.18 6.62 8.59
N GLU A 23 3.57 6.11 7.41
CA GLU A 23 4.62 5.10 7.26
C GLU A 23 5.59 5.45 6.11
N PRO A 24 6.68 6.19 6.40
CA PRO A 24 7.59 6.68 5.36
C PRO A 24 8.37 5.57 4.64
N SER A 25 8.48 4.35 5.23
CA SER A 25 9.18 3.24 4.56
C SER A 25 8.50 2.76 3.28
N ILE A 26 7.23 3.14 3.06
CA ILE A 26 6.48 2.83 1.83
C ILE A 26 7.11 3.55 0.64
N ASP A 27 7.37 4.85 0.76
CA ASP A 27 7.96 5.65 -0.31
C ASP A 27 9.42 5.24 -0.58
N GLU A 28 10.17 4.92 0.47
CA GLU A 28 11.54 4.42 0.34
C GLU A 28 11.57 3.11 -0.44
N LYS A 29 10.73 2.13 -0.09
CA LYS A 29 10.67 0.82 -0.76
C LYS A 29 10.17 0.96 -2.19
N THR A 30 9.16 1.80 -2.42
CA THR A 30 8.62 2.06 -3.76
C THR A 30 9.70 2.66 -4.64
N THR A 31 10.44 3.66 -4.14
CA THR A 31 11.56 4.28 -4.84
C THR A 31 12.65 3.27 -5.19
N GLN A 32 13.01 2.37 -4.27
CA GLN A 32 13.99 1.32 -4.52
C GLN A 32 13.52 0.30 -5.58
N LEU A 33 12.23 -0.05 -5.60
CA LEU A 33 11.67 -0.97 -6.60
C LEU A 33 11.69 -0.33 -7.99
N VAL A 34 11.27 0.94 -8.09
CA VAL A 34 11.31 1.71 -9.34
C VAL A 34 12.74 1.86 -9.84
N ALA A 35 13.68 2.23 -8.97
CA ALA A 35 15.10 2.36 -9.32
C ALA A 35 15.71 1.03 -9.83
N LYS A 36 15.20 -0.11 -9.36
CA LYS A 36 15.62 -1.45 -9.79
C LYS A 36 14.82 -1.97 -11.01
N GLY A 37 13.90 -1.17 -11.56
CA GLY A 37 13.03 -1.57 -12.67
C GLY A 37 12.02 -2.68 -12.32
N ARG A 38 11.72 -2.87 -11.03
CA ARG A 38 10.77 -3.86 -10.55
C ARG A 38 9.38 -3.24 -10.45
N TRP A 39 8.55 -3.51 -11.45
CA TRP A 39 7.18 -2.99 -11.56
C TRP A 39 6.12 -3.94 -11.00
N SER A 40 6.48 -5.21 -10.76
CA SER A 40 5.60 -6.19 -10.12
C SER A 40 5.91 -6.32 -8.63
N VAL A 41 4.86 -6.38 -7.83
CA VAL A 41 4.96 -6.60 -6.38
C VAL A 41 4.87 -8.10 -6.09
N PRO A 42 5.89 -8.72 -5.47
CA PRO A 42 5.84 -10.14 -5.12
C PRO A 42 4.68 -10.45 -4.17
N GLY A 43 3.90 -11.50 -4.44
CA GLY A 43 2.80 -11.93 -3.57
C GLY A 43 1.48 -11.15 -3.73
N TYR A 44 1.46 -10.08 -4.55
CA TYR A 44 0.27 -9.26 -4.73
C TYR A 44 -0.79 -9.98 -5.58
N LYS A 45 -0.38 -10.58 -6.71
CA LYS A 45 -1.32 -11.25 -7.62
C LYS A 45 -1.97 -12.48 -6.98
N GLU A 46 -1.26 -13.18 -6.12
CA GLU A 46 -1.74 -14.37 -5.43
C GLU A 46 -2.85 -14.05 -4.42
N LYS A 47 -2.85 -12.84 -3.84
CA LYS A 47 -3.87 -12.40 -2.88
C LYS A 47 -4.99 -11.56 -3.50
N PHE A 48 -4.66 -10.72 -4.47
CA PHE A 48 -5.57 -9.72 -5.03
C PHE A 48 -5.98 -9.98 -6.47
N GLY A 49 -5.38 -10.99 -7.12
CA GLY A 49 -5.61 -11.30 -8.52
C GLY A 49 -4.90 -10.36 -9.49
N ASP A 50 -5.17 -10.58 -10.78
CA ASP A 50 -4.82 -9.68 -11.86
C ASP A 50 -6.12 -9.32 -12.58
N LEU A 51 -6.36 -8.02 -12.76
CA LEU A 51 -7.54 -7.49 -13.45
C LEU A 51 -7.26 -7.22 -14.93
N SER A 52 -6.07 -7.58 -15.41
CA SER A 52 -5.71 -7.48 -16.82
C SER A 52 -6.61 -8.38 -17.68
N LEU A 53 -7.12 -7.84 -18.78
CA LEU A 53 -8.01 -8.54 -19.72
C LEU A 53 -7.26 -9.36 -20.78
N LEU A 54 -5.92 -9.33 -20.75
CA LEU A 54 -5.01 -9.88 -21.76
C LEU A 54 -4.31 -11.14 -21.26
#